data_AF-A0A368YVJ5-F1
#
_entry.id   AF-A0A368YVJ5-F1
#
_cell.length_a   1.000
_cell.length_b   1.000
_cell.length_c   1.000
_cell.angle_alpha   90.00
_cell.angle_beta   90.00
_cell.angle_gamma   90.00
#
_symmetry.space_group_name_H-M   'P 1'
#
loop_
_entity.id
_entity.type
_entity.pdbx_description
1 polymer ?
#
loop_
_entity_poly.entity_id
_entity_poly.type
_entity_poly.pdbx_seq_one_letter_code
_entity_poly.pdbx_strand_id
1 'polypeptide(L)'
;MGNLFWLTDAQMARLQPFLPKSHGKPRVDDRRVLIGIIFINRNGLRWRDAPREYGPPKTLYDLWKRWSDKGVFARMMDGLAAEAAVPKTVMIDATKMPAGSAML
;
A
#
# COMPACT_ATOMS: atom_id res chain seq x y z
N MET A 1 13.05 -12.32 9.54
CA MET A 1 12.94 -11.99 8.10
C MET A 1 11.58 -11.35 7.86
N GLY A 2 11.53 -10.08 7.45
CA GLY A 2 10.26 -9.42 7.14
C GLY A 2 9.70 -9.95 5.82
N ASN A 3 8.43 -10.37 5.81
CA ASN A 3 7.73 -10.74 4.58
C ASN A 3 7.57 -9.51 3.69
N LEU A 4 8.55 -9.25 2.83
CA LEU A 4 8.44 -8.20 1.82
C LEU A 4 7.26 -8.52 0.90
N PHE A 5 6.26 -7.67 0.93
CA PHE A 5 5.14 -7.67 0.01
C PHE A 5 5.54 -7.01 -1.30
N TRP A 6 5.30 -7.66 -2.43
CA TRP A 6 5.46 -7.09 -3.76
C TRP A 6 4.19 -7.35 -4.57
N LEU A 7 3.76 -6.34 -5.33
CA LEU A 7 2.64 -6.50 -6.26
C LEU A 7 3.11 -7.16 -7.55
N THR A 8 2.32 -8.08 -8.06
CA THR A 8 2.49 -8.60 -9.43
C THR A 8 2.27 -7.49 -10.46
N ASP A 9 2.82 -7.64 -11.67
CA ASP A 9 2.60 -6.65 -12.74
C ASP A 9 1.12 -6.47 -13.06
N ALA A 10 0.31 -7.53 -12.97
CA ALA A 10 -1.13 -7.47 -13.18
C ALA A 10 -1.84 -6.63 -12.10
N GLN A 11 -1.52 -6.85 -10.82
CA GLN A 11 -2.04 -6.01 -9.73
C GLN A 11 -1.59 -4.56 -9.91
N MET A 12 -0.33 -4.36 -10.29
CA MET A 12 0.21 -3.03 -10.48
C MET A 12 -0.43 -2.31 -11.67
N ALA A 13 -0.74 -3.02 -12.75
CA ALA A 13 -1.46 -2.48 -13.90
C ALA A 13 -2.85 -1.95 -13.52
N ARG A 14 -3.54 -2.59 -12.57
CA ARG A 14 -4.82 -2.09 -12.05
C ARG A 14 -4.69 -0.81 -11.22
N LEU A 15 -3.59 -0.66 -10.48
CA LEU A 15 -3.37 0.53 -9.65
C LEU A 15 -2.83 1.73 -10.43
N GLN A 16 -2.10 1.47 -11.52
CA GLN A 16 -1.44 2.51 -12.32
C GLN A 16 -2.32 3.67 -12.81
N PRO A 17 -3.59 3.47 -13.21
CA PRO A 17 -4.47 4.55 -13.67
C PRO A 17 -4.78 5.59 -12.60
N PHE A 18 -4.75 5.20 -11.32
CA PHE A 18 -5.05 6.09 -10.20
C PHE A 18 -3.83 6.90 -9.75
N LEU A 19 -2.63 6.48 -10.15
CA LEU A 19 -1.41 7.17 -9.77
C LEU A 19 -1.32 8.52 -10.49
N PRO A 20 -0.95 9.59 -9.77
CA PRO A 20 -0.75 10.89 -10.41
C PRO A 20 0.35 10.79 -11.46
N LYS A 21 0.20 11.53 -12.57
CA LYS A 21 1.20 11.56 -13.65
C LYS A 21 2.54 12.04 -13.09
N SER A 22 3.58 11.22 -13.24
CA SER A 22 4.95 11.58 -12.82
C SER A 22 5.52 12.57 -13.83
N HIS A 23 5.88 13.78 -13.37
CA HIS A 23 6.53 14.80 -14.21
C HIS A 23 8.03 14.50 -14.31
N GLY A 24 8.39 13.52 -15.14
CA GLY A 24 9.77 13.32 -15.62
C GLY A 24 10.67 12.35 -14.85
N LYS A 25 10.23 11.75 -13.73
CA LYS A 25 11.00 10.69 -13.03
C LYS A 25 10.45 9.29 -13.36
N PRO A 26 11.31 8.29 -13.66
CA PRO A 26 10.85 6.96 -14.03
C PRO A 26 10.00 6.28 -12.94
N ARG A 27 8.92 5.61 -13.38
CA ARG A 27 7.86 5.01 -12.54
C ARG A 27 8.36 3.95 -11.55
N VAL A 28 9.57 3.43 -11.70
CA VAL A 28 10.11 2.35 -10.85
C VAL A 28 10.13 2.76 -9.38
N ASP A 29 10.49 4.02 -9.08
CA ASP A 29 10.45 4.55 -7.71
C ASP A 29 9.01 4.67 -7.20
N ASP A 30 8.07 5.16 -8.02
CA ASP A 30 6.66 5.30 -7.66
C ASP A 30 6.01 3.93 -7.35
N ARG A 31 6.39 2.89 -8.11
CA ARG A 31 5.93 1.51 -7.85
C ARG A 31 6.39 1.03 -6.49
N ARG A 32 7.69 1.17 -6.23
CA ARG A 32 8.34 0.71 -5.01
C ARG A 32 7.80 1.42 -3.77
N VAL A 33 7.61 2.73 -3.87
CA VAL A 33 7.04 3.55 -2.80
C VAL A 33 5.57 3.20 -2.56
N LEU A 34 4.75 3.01 -3.60
CA LEU A 34 3.36 2.59 -3.45
C LEU A 34 3.27 1.25 -2.71
N ILE A 35 4.10 0.27 -3.08
CA ILE A 35 4.14 -1.03 -2.42
C ILE A 35 4.53 -0.88 -0.94
N GLY A 36 5.52 -0.04 -0.64
CA GLY A 36 5.91 0.28 0.74
C GLY A 36 4.79 0.91 1.55
N ILE A 37 4.07 1.89 1.00
CA ILE A 37 2.92 2.52 1.64
C ILE A 37 1.83 1.48 1.93
N ILE A 38 1.49 0.62 0.96
CA ILE A 38 0.50 -0.45 1.14
C ILE A 38 0.94 -1.41 2.25
N PHE A 39 2.21 -1.81 2.24
CA PHE A 39 2.77 -2.70 3.26
C PHE A 39 2.66 -2.12 4.67
N ILE A 40 3.04 -0.84 4.85
CA ILE A 40 2.96 -0.15 6.15
C ILE A 40 1.52 -0.06 6.63
N ASN A 41 0.61 0.38 5.75
CA ASN A 41 -0.80 0.53 6.09
C ASN A 41 -1.47 -0.81 6.42
N ARG A 42 -1.16 -1.87 5.66
CA ARG A 42 -1.71 -3.22 5.89
C ARG A 42 -1.27 -3.81 7.22
N ASN A 43 -0.03 -3.57 7.63
CA ASN A 43 0.55 -4.15 8.84
C ASN A 43 0.47 -3.22 10.06
N GLY A 44 -0.07 -1.99 9.91
CA GLY A 44 -0.13 -1.01 10.99
C GLY A 44 1.25 -0.56 11.50
N LEU A 45 2.27 -0.58 10.64
CA LEU A 45 3.65 -0.26 11.02
C LEU A 45 3.86 1.25 11.16
N ARG A 46 4.84 1.65 11.96
CA ARG A 46 5.32 3.04 11.94
C ARG A 46 6.14 3.24 10.67
N TRP A 47 6.04 4.40 10.04
CA TRP A 47 6.80 4.74 8.83
C TRP A 47 8.31 4.50 8.96
N ARG A 48 8.88 4.80 10.12
CA ARG A 48 10.31 4.59 10.44
C ARG A 48 10.74 3.13 10.45
N ASP A 49 9.80 2.21 10.65
CA ASP A 49 10.04 0.76 10.73
C ASP A 49 9.83 0.10 9.35
N ALA A 50 9.60 0.90 8.31
CA ALA A 50 9.46 0.41 6.95
C ALA A 50 10.76 -0.25 6.45
N PRO A 51 10.65 -1.40 5.75
CA PRO A 51 11.80 -2.00 5.08
C PRO A 51 12.47 -1.02 4.11
N ARG A 52 13.81 -0.96 4.16
CA ARG A 52 14.61 -0.05 3.32
C ARG A 52 14.47 -0.38 1.83
N GLU A 53 14.07 -1.60 1.53
CA GLU A 53 13.74 -2.13 0.22
C GLU A 53 12.56 -1.43 -0.43
N TYR A 54 11.77 -0.64 0.30
CA TYR A 54 10.72 0.21 -0.28
C TYR A 54 11.15 1.67 -0.49
N GLY A 55 12.32 2.04 0.02
CA GLY A 55 12.85 3.39 -0.01
C GLY A 55 12.86 4.06 1.37
N PRO A 56 13.33 5.32 1.44
CA PRO A 56 13.47 6.02 2.70
C PRO A 56 12.12 6.27 3.39
N PRO A 57 11.99 6.01 4.71
CA PRO A 57 10.76 6.26 5.48
C PRO A 57 10.12 7.63 5.25
N LYS A 58 10.96 8.67 5.19
CA LYS A 58 10.53 10.04 4.94
C LYS A 58 9.86 10.19 3.57
N THR A 59 10.43 9.58 2.53
CA THR A 59 9.86 9.60 1.18
C THR A 59 8.52 8.87 1.12
N LEU A 60 8.41 7.72 1.81
CA LEU A 60 7.15 6.98 1.90
C LEU A 60 6.04 7.85 2.53
N TYR A 61 6.34 8.49 3.65
CA TYR A 61 5.40 9.37 4.35
C TYR A 61 5.04 10.61 3.52
N ASP A 62 6.03 11.32 2.97
CA ASP A 62 5.80 12.55 2.20
C ASP A 62 4.94 12.26 0.96
N LEU A 63 5.15 11.11 0.30
CA LEU A 63 4.34 10.71 -0.86
C LEU A 63 2.94 10.24 -0.45
N TRP A 64 2.82 9.46 0.63
CA TRP A 64 1.52 9.07 1.18
C TRP A 64 0.69 10.31 1.52
N LYS A 65 1.27 11.28 2.23
CA LYS A 65 0.59 12.53 2.58
C LYS A 65 0.14 13.28 1.32
N ARG A 66 1.04 13.48 0.36
CA ARG A 66 0.74 14.17 -0.91
C ARG A 66 -0.38 13.48 -1.71
N TRP A 67 -0.42 12.15 -1.69
CA TRP A 67 -1.44 11.38 -2.40
C TRP A 67 -2.77 11.36 -1.65
N SER A 68 -2.73 11.32 -0.32
CA SER A 68 -3.90 11.47 0.55
C SER A 68 -4.56 12.84 0.33
N ASP A 69 -3.78 13.91 0.36
CA ASP A 69 -4.26 15.29 0.15
C ASP A 69 -4.89 15.47 -1.25
N LYS A 70 -4.45 14.68 -2.24
CA LYS A 70 -5.00 14.67 -3.60
C LYS A 70 -6.15 13.69 -3.80
N GLY A 71 -6.58 12.98 -2.75
CA GLY A 71 -7.64 11.97 -2.83
C GLY A 71 -7.29 10.75 -3.69
N VAL A 72 -6.01 10.47 -3.95
CA VAL A 72 -5.57 9.35 -4.80
C VAL A 72 -6.05 8.01 -4.25
N PHE A 73 -5.92 7.81 -2.94
CA PHE A 73 -6.34 6.56 -2.29
C PHE A 73 -7.86 6.36 -2.32
N ALA A 74 -8.64 7.44 -2.13
CA ALA A 74 -10.09 7.39 -2.23
C ALA A 74 -10.52 6.96 -3.65
N ARG A 75 -9.96 7.62 -4.67
CA ARG A 75 -10.24 7.29 -6.08
C ARG A 75 -9.82 5.88 -6.47
N MET A 76 -8.72 5.39 -5.89
CA MET A 76 -8.25 4.03 -6.08
C MET A 76 -9.24 3.02 -5.47
N MET A 77 -9.73 3.27 -4.25
CA MET A 77 -10.74 2.43 -3.61
C MET A 77 -12.05 2.41 -4.40
N ASP A 78 -12.55 3.58 -4.82
CA ASP A 78 -13.78 3.70 -5.61
C ASP A 78 -13.65 2.99 -6.96
N GLY A 79 -12.53 3.19 -7.66
CA GLY A 79 -12.29 2.57 -8.95
C GLY A 79 -12.13 1.05 -8.87
N LEU A 80 -11.43 0.55 -7.85
CA LEU A 80 -11.31 -0.89 -7.61
C LEU A 80 -12.64 -1.52 -7.17
N ALA A 81 -13.46 -0.81 -6.38
CA ALA A 81 -14.79 -1.27 -5.99
C ALA A 81 -15.75 -1.33 -7.19
N ALA A 82 -15.67 -0.35 -8.10
CA ALA A 82 -16.44 -0.34 -9.34
C ALA A 82 -16.02 -1.51 -10.28
N GLU A 83 -14.73 -1.84 -10.36
CA GLU A 83 -14.25 -3.01 -11.12
C GLU A 83 -14.66 -4.34 -10.44
N ALA A 84 -14.64 -4.39 -9.10
CA ALA A 84 -15.00 -5.55 -8.28
C ALA A 84 -16.52 -5.77 -8.13
N ALA A 85 -17.36 -4.85 -8.61
CA ALA A 85 -18.80 -5.10 -8.80
C ALA A 85 -19.05 -6.26 -9.79
N VAL A 86 -18.03 -6.70 -10.53
CA VAL A 86 -17.91 -8.08 -11.01
C VAL A 86 -17.28 -8.91 -9.88
N PRO A 87 -18.05 -9.75 -9.16
CA PRO A 87 -17.66 -10.24 -7.85
C PRO A 87 -16.42 -11.14 -7.93
N LYS A 88 -15.27 -10.59 -7.52
CA LYS A 88 -14.13 -11.36 -7.01
C LYS A 88 -13.87 -10.91 -5.59
N THR A 89 -14.65 -11.51 -4.69
CA THR A 89 -14.45 -11.46 -3.24
C THR A 89 -13.01 -11.82 -2.90
N VAL A 90 -12.17 -10.81 -2.63
CA VAL A 90 -10.92 -11.00 -1.89
C VAL A 90 -11.25 -10.61 -0.45
N MET A 91 -11.60 -11.62 0.36
CA MET A 91 -11.67 -11.45 1.81
C MET A 91 -10.25 -11.09 2.29
N ILE A 92 -10.07 -9.87 2.79
CA ILE A 92 -8.92 -9.57 3.64
C ILE A 92 -9.26 -10.17 5.00
N ASP A 93 -8.75 -11.39 5.26
CA ASP A 93 -8.85 -12.03 6.56
C ASP A 93 -8.18 -11.12 7.61
N ALA A 94 -8.98 -10.58 8.53
CA ALA A 94 -8.49 -9.95 9.74
C ALA A 94 -8.12 -11.06 10.72
N THR A 95 -6.93 -11.64 10.58
CA THR A 95 -6.45 -12.63 11.53
C THR A 95 -6.19 -11.91 12.87
N LYS A 96 -7.12 -12.11 13.82
CA LYS A 96 -6.90 -11.83 15.25
C LYS A 96 -5.66 -12.59 15.73
N MET A 97 -4.84 -11.97 16.59
CA MET A 97 -3.95 -12.69 17.49
C MET A 97 -4.19 -12.23 18.95
N PRO A 98 -3.99 -13.15 19.92
CA PRO A 98 -4.82 -13.22 21.12
C PRO A 98 -4.32 -12.32 22.25
N ALA A 99 -5.29 -11.87 23.05
CA ALA A 99 -5.07 -11.32 24.37
C ALA A 99 -4.55 -12.42 25.33
N GLY A 100 -3.60 -12.04 26.19
CA GLY A 100 -3.42 -12.67 27.49
C GLY A 100 -2.45 -13.86 27.56
N SER A 101 -1.21 -13.58 27.97
CA SER A 101 -0.52 -14.48 28.90
C SER A 101 -0.06 -13.66 30.09
N ALA A 102 -0.95 -13.59 31.08
CA ALA A 102 -0.61 -13.28 32.45
C ALA A 102 -1.11 -14.45 33.28
N MET A 103 -0.21 -15.38 33.58
CA MET A 103 -0.27 -16.30 34.71
C MET A 103 1.09 -17.00 34.77
N LEU A 104 1.94 -16.50 35.67
CA LEU A 104 2.59 -17.24 36.76
C LEU A 104 3.19 -16.21 37.71
#